data_AF-A0A1M4ZEB6-F1
#
_entry.id   AF-A0A1M4ZEB6-F1
#
_cell.length_a   1.000
_cell.length_b   1.000
_cell.length_c   1.000
_cell.angle_alpha   90.00
_cell.angle_beta   90.00
_cell.angle_gamma   90.00
#
_symmetry.space_group_name_H-M   'P 1'
#
loop_
_entity.id
_entity.type
_entity.pdbx_description
1 polymer ?
#
loop_
_entity_poly.entity_id
_entity_poly.type
_entity_poly.pdbx_seq_one_letter_code
_entity_poly.pdbx_strand_id
1 'polypeptide(L)'
;MKKIISYIKNGSNQAFSEQHRILPPTKLSKHIHPFHIFDKSYSSYGKVNQETDHTYLQSFMKQRMLTIWKGQRQLLNVAPMFPEPLESIIYKNVYERIKPLLMGAYHEDFHQSEDEFSFESWLQSLQQTAYHLSRPTDAICWDEIALFMKKYAEKPRTAHD
;
A
#
# COMPACT_ATOMS: atom_id res chain seq x y z
N MET A 1 9.81 -41.38 -17.44
CA MET A 1 10.94 -40.50 -17.05
C MET A 1 11.84 -40.28 -18.26
N LYS A 2 11.96 -39.03 -18.75
CA LYS A 2 13.00 -38.48 -19.68
C LYS A 2 12.98 -39.05 -21.12
N LYS A 3 13.07 -38.31 -22.25
CA LYS A 3 13.26 -36.91 -22.70
C LYS A 3 12.81 -36.93 -24.19
N ILE A 4 12.03 -36.00 -24.75
CA ILE A 4 12.31 -34.59 -25.11
C ILE A 4 13.21 -34.44 -26.36
N ILE A 5 12.59 -33.82 -27.39
CA ILE A 5 13.03 -33.13 -28.64
C ILE A 5 13.33 -33.94 -29.89
N SER A 6 12.47 -33.75 -30.90
CA SER A 6 12.84 -33.69 -32.30
C SER A 6 11.81 -32.85 -33.08
N TYR A 7 12.27 -32.32 -34.23
CA TYR A 7 11.48 -31.79 -35.35
C TYR A 7 10.97 -30.33 -35.17
N ILE A 8 11.17 -29.35 -36.08
CA ILE A 8 11.47 -29.35 -37.53
C ILE A 8 12.23 -28.07 -37.93
N LYS A 9 13.19 -28.28 -38.83
CA LYS A 9 13.87 -27.32 -39.69
C LYS A 9 13.10 -27.25 -41.02
N ASN A 10 13.11 -26.08 -41.67
CA ASN A 10 12.80 -25.81 -43.10
C ASN A 10 11.39 -25.29 -43.43
N GLY A 11 11.36 -24.20 -44.20
CA GLY A 11 10.16 -23.63 -44.79
C GLY A 11 10.46 -22.35 -45.57
N SER A 12 10.80 -22.52 -46.83
CA SER A 12 11.25 -21.55 -47.83
C SER A 12 10.28 -20.40 -48.16
N ASN A 13 10.87 -19.28 -48.61
CA ASN A 13 10.39 -18.29 -49.59
C ASN A 13 8.94 -18.40 -50.11
N GLN A 14 8.18 -17.32 -49.95
CA GLN A 14 7.36 -16.76 -51.04
C GLN A 14 7.02 -15.29 -50.76
N ALA A 15 7.25 -14.45 -51.76
CA ALA A 15 6.87 -13.04 -51.81
C ALA A 15 5.37 -12.93 -52.13
N PHE A 16 4.66 -12.03 -51.46
CA PHE A 16 3.49 -11.36 -52.02
C PHE A 16 3.25 -10.02 -51.31
N SER A 17 3.22 -8.97 -52.11
CA SER A 17 2.86 -7.60 -51.78
C SER A 17 1.35 -7.53 -51.60
N GLU A 18 0.83 -6.94 -50.51
CA GLU A 18 -0.34 -6.05 -50.60
C GLU A 18 -0.68 -5.33 -49.29
N GLN A 19 -1.22 -4.13 -49.51
CA GLN A 19 -1.48 -3.05 -48.58
C GLN A 19 -2.48 -3.41 -47.48
N HIS A 20 -2.16 -3.14 -46.21
CA HIS A 20 -3.19 -2.96 -45.18
C HIS A 20 -2.78 -1.89 -44.16
N ARG A 21 -3.41 -0.72 -44.31
CA ARG A 21 -3.83 0.27 -43.30
C ARG A 21 -2.90 0.49 -42.09
N ILE A 22 -2.25 1.64 -42.12
CA ILE A 22 -1.79 2.37 -40.93
C ILE A 22 -2.99 2.54 -40.00
N LEU A 23 -3.01 1.79 -38.90
CA LEU A 23 -3.87 2.08 -37.76
C LEU A 23 -3.29 3.33 -37.06
N PRO A 24 -4.10 4.37 -36.77
CA PRO A 24 -3.63 5.48 -35.96
C PRO A 24 -3.26 4.97 -34.55
N PRO A 25 -2.26 5.57 -33.88
CA PRO A 25 -1.94 5.21 -32.51
C PRO A 25 -3.19 5.41 -31.64
N THR A 26 -3.74 4.31 -31.16
CA THR A 26 -4.84 4.32 -30.20
C THR A 26 -4.35 5.10 -28.99
N LYS A 27 -5.07 6.19 -28.71
CA LYS A 27 -4.90 7.07 -27.56
C LYS A 27 -4.70 6.21 -26.31
N LEU A 28 -3.48 6.23 -25.77
CA LEU A 28 -3.21 5.82 -24.40
C LEU A 28 -4.22 6.55 -23.51
N SER A 29 -5.14 5.76 -22.94
CA SER A 29 -6.13 6.22 -21.99
C SER A 29 -5.40 6.90 -20.84
N LYS A 30 -5.56 8.22 -20.77
CA LYS A 30 -5.08 9.07 -19.68
C LYS A 30 -5.93 8.82 -18.44
N HIS A 31 -5.68 7.72 -17.77
CA HIS A 31 -6.03 7.56 -16.35
C HIS A 31 -4.78 7.21 -15.55
N ILE A 32 -3.77 8.06 -15.72
CA ILE A 32 -2.86 8.34 -14.62
C ILE A 32 -3.70 9.15 -13.64
N HIS A 33 -4.17 8.55 -12.55
CA HIS A 33 -4.54 9.35 -11.39
C HIS A 33 -3.27 10.03 -10.91
N PRO A 34 -3.11 11.34 -11.09
CA PRO A 34 -2.02 12.04 -10.45
C PRO A 34 -2.39 12.07 -8.97
N PHE A 35 -1.68 11.29 -8.15
CA PHE A 35 -1.65 11.53 -6.72
C PHE A 35 -1.38 13.02 -6.55
N HIS A 36 -2.42 13.75 -6.15
CA HIS A 36 -2.31 15.17 -5.89
C HIS A 36 -1.24 15.32 -4.81
N ILE A 37 -0.13 15.94 -5.20
CA ILE A 37 0.79 16.57 -4.27
C ILE A 37 -0.07 17.61 -3.54
N PHE A 38 -0.55 17.26 -2.36
CA PHE A 38 -1.28 18.21 -1.54
C PHE A 38 -0.30 19.25 -1.03
N ASP A 39 -0.68 20.48 -1.35
CA ASP A 39 0.11 21.68 -1.19
C ASP A 39 0.29 22.04 0.29
N LYS A 40 1.40 22.71 0.55
CA LYS A 40 1.87 23.13 1.87
C LYS A 40 0.92 24.15 2.52
N SER A 41 0.35 23.81 3.67
CA SER A 41 0.17 24.77 4.77
C SER A 41 -0.10 24.07 6.10
N TYR A 42 0.95 23.54 6.75
CA TYR A 42 0.93 23.27 8.19
C TYR A 42 1.86 24.27 8.88
N SER A 43 1.34 25.48 9.04
CA SER A 43 1.92 26.49 9.91
C SER A 43 1.39 26.25 11.33
N SER A 44 2.33 26.08 12.28
CA SER A 44 2.17 26.35 13.71
C SER A 44 1.46 25.32 14.60
N TYR A 45 2.14 24.22 14.92
CA TYR A 45 2.16 23.59 16.26
C TYR A 45 3.57 22.98 16.41
N GLY A 46 4.49 23.56 17.16
CA GLY A 46 4.52 23.55 18.62
C GLY A 46 5.50 22.44 19.05
N LYS A 47 6.69 22.82 19.51
CA LYS A 47 7.80 21.99 20.05
C LYS A 47 7.62 20.46 19.90
N VAL A 48 8.30 19.90 18.90
CA VAL A 48 8.49 18.45 18.75
C VAL A 48 9.13 17.89 20.02
N ASN A 49 8.45 16.95 20.67
CA ASN A 49 8.97 16.25 21.84
C ASN A 49 10.01 15.23 21.37
N GLN A 50 11.26 15.37 21.82
CA GLN A 50 12.31 14.36 21.59
C GLN A 50 11.86 12.95 22.03
N GLU A 51 10.97 12.89 23.02
CA GLU A 51 10.35 11.66 23.51
C GLU A 51 9.45 10.97 22.47
N THR A 52 8.62 11.72 21.72
CA THR A 52 7.74 11.13 20.69
C THR A 52 8.53 10.57 19.51
N ASP A 53 9.61 11.27 19.13
CA ASP A 53 10.53 10.83 18.09
C ASP A 53 11.28 9.56 18.52
N HIS A 54 11.74 9.53 19.77
CA HIS A 54 12.41 8.38 20.33
C HIS A 54 11.50 7.15 20.40
N THR A 55 10.29 7.32 20.91
CA THR A 55 9.27 6.27 20.98
C THR A 55 8.90 5.75 19.59
N TYR A 56 8.79 6.62 18.59
CA TYR A 56 8.57 6.21 17.20
C TYR A 56 9.71 5.34 16.66
N LEU A 57 10.96 5.76 16.87
CA LEU A 57 12.14 5.07 16.36
C LEU A 57 12.37 3.73 17.06
N GLN A 58 12.04 3.63 18.34
CA GLN A 58 12.26 2.43 19.15
C GLN A 58 11.08 1.45 19.18
N SER A 59 9.87 1.87 18.78
CA SER A 59 8.70 0.97 18.77
C SER A 59 8.90 -0.18 17.79
N PHE A 60 9.10 -1.39 18.34
CA PHE A 60 9.20 -2.62 17.58
C PHE A 60 7.94 -2.87 16.74
N MET A 61 6.75 -2.58 17.30
CA MET A 61 5.48 -2.80 16.61
C MET A 61 5.35 -1.92 15.36
N LYS A 62 5.68 -0.62 15.46
CA LYS A 62 5.68 0.31 14.33
C LYS A 62 6.67 -0.12 13.25
N GLN A 63 7.91 -0.45 13.61
CA GLN A 63 8.93 -0.86 12.63
C GLN A 63 8.56 -2.20 11.95
N ARG A 64 8.00 -3.15 12.71
CA ARG A 64 7.55 -4.44 12.17
C ARG A 64 6.37 -4.27 11.22
N MET A 65 5.41 -3.42 11.56
CA MET A 65 4.27 -3.14 10.70
C MET A 65 4.70 -2.48 9.39
N LEU A 66 5.58 -1.47 9.44
CA LEU A 66 6.15 -0.86 8.24
C LEU A 66 6.90 -1.87 7.36
N THR A 67 7.61 -2.81 7.97
CA THR A 67 8.32 -3.88 7.26
C THR A 67 7.36 -4.82 6.53
N ILE A 68 6.29 -5.26 7.22
CA ILE A 68 5.24 -6.09 6.60
C ILE A 68 4.56 -5.32 5.48
N TRP A 69 4.19 -4.05 5.72
CA TRP A 69 3.52 -3.21 4.75
C TRP A 69 4.34 -3.08 3.47
N LYS A 70 5.61 -2.66 3.59
CA LYS A 70 6.53 -2.55 2.44
C LYS A 70 6.66 -3.86 1.66
N GLY A 71 6.72 -5.00 2.36
CA GLY A 71 6.81 -6.32 1.74
C GLY A 71 5.53 -6.78 1.03
N GLN A 72 4.36 -6.25 1.41
CA GLN A 72 3.05 -6.59 0.82
C GLN A 72 2.52 -5.50 -0.12
N ARG A 73 3.14 -4.32 -0.14
CA ARG A 73 2.65 -3.13 -0.85
C ARG A 73 2.37 -3.38 -2.34
N GLN A 74 3.28 -4.07 -3.04
CA GLN A 74 3.06 -4.42 -4.45
C GLN A 74 1.85 -5.32 -4.64
N LEU A 75 1.67 -6.33 -3.78
CA LEU A 75 0.54 -7.24 -3.83
C LEU A 75 -0.77 -6.51 -3.56
N LEU A 76 -0.80 -5.61 -2.57
CA LEU A 76 -1.95 -4.77 -2.25
C LEU A 76 -2.34 -3.85 -3.41
N ASN A 77 -1.36 -3.29 -4.11
CA ASN A 77 -1.60 -2.39 -5.25
C ASN A 77 -2.20 -3.11 -6.46
N VAL A 78 -1.83 -4.37 -6.68
CA VAL A 78 -2.39 -5.18 -7.77
C VAL A 78 -3.65 -5.95 -7.35
N ALA A 79 -3.96 -6.03 -6.05
CA ALA A 79 -5.11 -6.77 -5.53
C ALA A 79 -6.45 -6.41 -6.19
N PRO A 80 -6.77 -5.12 -6.46
CA PRO A 80 -8.01 -4.73 -7.15
C PRO A 80 -8.13 -5.25 -8.59
N MET A 81 -7.04 -5.74 -9.19
CA MET A 81 -7.04 -6.30 -10.54
C MET A 81 -7.44 -7.78 -10.56
N PHE A 82 -7.52 -8.42 -9.39
CA PHE A 82 -7.96 -9.80 -9.27
C PHE A 82 -9.48 -9.90 -9.08
N PRO A 83 -10.07 -11.09 -9.35
CA PRO A 83 -11.45 -11.36 -8.98
C PRO A 83 -11.69 -11.15 -7.48
N GLU A 84 -12.89 -10.70 -7.12
CA GLU A 84 -13.28 -10.34 -5.76
C GLU A 84 -12.91 -11.37 -4.67
N PRO A 85 -13.06 -12.70 -4.88
CA PRO A 85 -12.66 -13.67 -3.86
C PRO A 85 -11.16 -13.59 -3.54
N LEU A 86 -10.32 -13.39 -4.56
CA LEU A 86 -8.87 -13.32 -4.40
C LEU A 86 -8.45 -11.95 -3.82
N GLU A 87 -9.06 -10.86 -4.26
CA GLU A 87 -8.87 -9.53 -3.66
C GLU A 87 -9.15 -9.58 -2.14
N SER A 88 -10.29 -10.18 -1.77
CA SER A 88 -10.72 -10.29 -0.38
C SER A 88 -9.78 -11.14 0.47
N ILE A 89 -9.28 -12.26 -0.08
CA ILE A 89 -8.27 -13.10 0.59
C ILE A 89 -6.97 -12.32 0.82
N ILE A 90 -6.50 -11.58 -0.19
CA ILE A 90 -5.27 -10.79 -0.08
C ILE A 90 -5.42 -9.74 1.02
N TYR A 91 -6.50 -8.96 1.01
CA TYR A 91 -6.73 -7.93 2.02
C TYR A 91 -6.91 -8.52 3.42
N LYS A 92 -7.71 -9.59 3.56
CA LYS A 92 -7.89 -10.27 4.85
C LYS A 92 -6.55 -10.77 5.41
N ASN A 93 -5.73 -11.40 4.58
CA ASN A 93 -4.42 -11.91 4.99
C ASN A 93 -3.48 -10.79 5.46
N VAL A 94 -3.48 -9.64 4.77
CA VAL A 94 -2.69 -8.49 5.22
C VAL A 94 -3.26 -7.90 6.50
N TYR A 95 -4.58 -7.69 6.56
CA TYR A 95 -5.27 -7.15 7.71
C TYR A 95 -5.00 -7.96 8.99
N GLU A 96 -5.16 -9.28 8.94
CA GLU A 96 -4.91 -10.16 10.09
C GLU A 96 -3.45 -10.13 10.55
N ARG A 97 -2.50 -9.82 9.66
CA ARG A 97 -1.07 -9.69 10.03
C ARG A 97 -0.75 -8.35 10.67
N ILE A 98 -1.37 -7.26 10.21
CA ILE A 98 -1.07 -5.90 10.70
C ILE A 98 -1.91 -5.53 11.93
N LYS A 99 -3.16 -5.99 12.03
CA LYS A 99 -4.09 -5.67 13.11
C LYS A 99 -3.50 -5.86 14.52
N PRO A 100 -2.87 -7.00 14.87
CA PRO A 100 -2.30 -7.16 16.21
C PRO A 100 -1.14 -6.20 16.49
N LEU A 101 -0.33 -5.87 15.48
CA LEU A 101 0.77 -4.92 15.61
C LEU A 101 0.27 -3.49 15.77
N LEU A 102 -0.80 -3.16 15.06
CA LEU A 102 -1.44 -1.86 15.10
C LEU A 102 -2.04 -1.59 16.48
N MET A 103 -2.80 -2.56 17.04
CA MET A 103 -3.35 -2.44 18.39
C MET A 103 -2.24 -2.38 19.45
N GLY A 104 -1.18 -3.17 19.29
CA GLY A 104 -0.01 -3.12 20.18
C GLY A 104 0.69 -1.75 20.14
N ALA A 105 0.97 -1.23 18.95
CA ALA A 105 1.59 0.08 18.77
C ALA A 105 0.70 1.23 19.30
N TYR A 106 -0.61 1.13 19.14
CA TYR A 106 -1.55 2.10 19.70
C TYR A 106 -1.51 2.07 21.24
N HIS A 107 -1.52 0.87 21.84
CA HIS A 107 -1.40 0.73 23.29
C HIS A 107 -0.06 1.20 23.85
N GLU A 108 1.05 1.05 23.11
CA GLU A 108 2.36 1.59 23.49
C GLU A 108 2.31 3.12 23.65
N ASP A 109 1.61 3.81 22.74
CA ASP A 109 1.57 5.28 22.72
C ASP A 109 0.55 5.87 23.72
N PHE A 110 -0.51 5.13 24.04
CA PHE A 110 -1.61 5.60 24.90
C PHE A 110 -1.75 4.79 26.20
N HIS A 111 -0.66 4.17 26.67
CA HIS A 111 -0.69 3.27 27.82
C HIS A 111 -1.23 3.92 29.11
N GLN A 112 -1.26 5.27 29.18
CA GLN A 112 -1.65 6.04 30.37
C GLN A 112 -2.36 7.38 30.05
N SER A 113 -2.74 7.67 28.80
CA SER A 113 -3.33 8.99 28.47
C SER A 113 -4.84 9.01 28.72
N GLU A 114 -5.31 9.98 29.50
CA GLU A 114 -6.76 10.27 29.67
C GLU A 114 -7.36 10.94 28.42
N ASP A 115 -6.52 11.44 27.52
CA ASP A 115 -6.95 12.09 26.29
C ASP A 115 -7.46 11.06 25.27
N GLU A 116 -8.70 11.25 24.81
CA GLU A 116 -9.30 10.51 23.70
C GLU A 116 -8.60 10.91 22.39
N PHE A 117 -7.46 10.29 22.11
CA PHE A 117 -6.84 10.42 20.81
C PHE A 117 -7.52 9.48 19.81
N SER A 118 -8.07 10.02 18.73
CA SER A 118 -8.71 9.16 17.73
C SER A 118 -7.67 8.29 17.02
N PHE A 119 -8.06 7.08 16.63
CA PHE A 119 -7.20 6.17 15.86
C PHE A 119 -6.70 6.81 14.54
N GLU A 120 -7.55 7.62 13.90
CA GLU A 120 -7.18 8.35 12.68
C GLU A 120 -6.13 9.43 12.98
N SER A 121 -6.33 10.21 14.05
CA SER A 121 -5.37 11.22 14.51
C SER A 121 -4.04 10.58 14.89
N TRP A 122 -4.04 9.36 15.45
CA TRP A 122 -2.83 8.59 15.73
C TRP A 122 -2.06 8.21 14.48
N LEU A 123 -2.73 7.69 13.46
CA LEU A 123 -2.03 7.38 12.20
C LEU A 123 -1.49 8.64 11.52
N GLN A 124 -2.21 9.75 11.58
CA GLN A 124 -1.74 11.04 11.08
C GLN A 124 -0.51 11.54 11.87
N SER A 125 -0.49 11.39 13.19
CA SER A 125 0.67 11.79 13.99
C SER A 125 1.90 10.96 13.64
N LEU A 126 1.75 9.64 13.42
CA LEU A 126 2.84 8.77 12.97
C LEU A 126 3.39 9.16 11.59
N GLN A 127 2.51 9.56 10.66
CA GLN A 127 2.91 10.09 9.36
C GLN A 127 3.72 11.39 9.51
N GLN A 128 3.25 12.32 10.34
CA GLN A 128 3.93 13.59 10.59
C GLN A 128 5.30 13.39 11.26
N THR A 129 5.38 12.50 12.26
CA THR A 129 6.64 12.12 12.90
C THR A 129 7.62 11.52 11.89
N ALA A 130 7.14 10.67 10.97
CA ALA A 130 7.98 10.12 9.90
C ALA A 130 8.53 11.21 8.96
N TYR A 131 7.72 12.21 8.60
CA TYR A 131 8.19 13.37 7.83
C TYR A 131 9.22 14.19 8.61
N HIS A 132 8.96 14.46 9.89
CA HIS A 132 9.88 15.21 10.75
C HIS A 132 11.25 14.52 10.85
N LEU A 133 11.25 13.20 10.98
CA LEU A 133 12.45 12.37 11.05
C LEU A 133 13.12 12.12 9.69
N SER A 134 12.70 12.82 8.63
CA SER A 134 13.24 12.64 7.27
C SER A 134 13.13 11.21 6.74
N ARG A 135 12.02 10.51 7.08
CA ARG A 135 11.69 9.16 6.62
C ARG A 135 10.44 9.19 5.72
N PRO A 136 10.49 9.83 4.53
CA PRO A 136 9.31 10.04 3.67
C PRO A 136 8.66 8.75 3.20
N THR A 137 9.44 7.69 2.97
CA THR A 137 8.90 6.36 2.62
C THR A 137 8.00 5.80 3.72
N ASP A 138 8.34 6.04 4.98
CA ASP A 138 7.53 5.57 6.11
C ASP A 138 6.27 6.41 6.24
N ALA A 139 6.36 7.73 6.02
CA ALA A 139 5.20 8.61 5.98
C ALA A 139 4.17 8.17 4.92
N ILE A 140 4.64 7.80 3.72
CA ILE A 140 3.78 7.24 2.67
C ILE A 140 3.15 5.93 3.13
N CYS A 141 3.90 5.04 3.79
CA CYS A 141 3.34 3.79 4.28
C CYS A 141 2.24 4.03 5.34
N TRP A 142 2.43 4.99 6.23
CA TRP A 142 1.43 5.34 7.25
C TRP A 142 0.14 5.87 6.63
N ASP A 143 0.25 6.70 5.61
CA ASP A 143 -0.90 7.18 4.83
C ASP A 143 -1.67 6.02 4.18
N GLU A 144 -0.95 5.12 3.51
CA GLU A 144 -1.52 3.95 2.86
C GLU A 144 -2.20 3.00 3.86
N ILE A 145 -1.59 2.81 5.04
CA ILE A 145 -2.19 2.01 6.13
C ILE A 145 -3.49 2.64 6.60
N ALA A 146 -3.52 3.96 6.82
CA ALA A 146 -4.73 4.67 7.24
C ALA A 146 -5.87 4.50 6.24
N LEU A 147 -5.58 4.70 4.95
CA LEU A 147 -6.54 4.51 3.87
C LEU A 147 -7.03 3.06 3.79
N PHE A 148 -6.12 2.09 3.95
CA PHE A 148 -6.46 0.67 3.94
C PHE A 148 -7.39 0.29 5.09
N MET A 149 -7.11 0.76 6.30
CA MET A 149 -7.96 0.47 7.46
C MET A 149 -9.35 1.09 7.33
N LYS A 150 -9.43 2.32 6.81
CA LYS A 150 -10.72 2.95 6.50
C LYS A 150 -11.51 2.12 5.48
N LYS A 151 -10.89 1.74 4.37
CA LYS A 151 -11.53 0.93 3.32
C LYS A 151 -11.96 -0.45 3.83
N TYR A 152 -11.16 -1.09 4.68
CA TYR A 152 -11.48 -2.41 5.23
C TYR A 152 -12.58 -2.34 6.30
N ALA A 153 -12.67 -1.26 7.07
CA ALA A 153 -13.75 -1.01 8.02
C ALA A 153 -15.09 -0.68 7.33
N GLU A 154 -15.04 0.01 6.19
CA GLU A 154 -16.22 0.41 5.42
C GLU A 154 -16.83 -0.71 4.55
N LYS A 155 -16.07 -1.76 4.20
CA LYS A 155 -16.63 -2.89 3.45
C LYS A 155 -17.65 -3.63 4.35
N PRO A 156 -18.96 -3.64 4.01
CA PRO A 156 -19.91 -4.45 4.75
C PRO A 156 -19.47 -5.91 4.64
N ARG A 157 -19.42 -6.61 5.78
CA ARG A 157 -19.27 -8.07 5.79
C ARG A 157 -20.50 -8.63 5.07
N THR A 158 -20.39 -8.87 3.77
CA THR A 158 -21.43 -9.58 3.03
C THR A 158 -21.56 -10.94 3.69
N ALA A 159 -22.72 -11.15 4.32
CA ALA A 159 -23.06 -12.30 5.11
C ALA A 159 -22.97 -13.59 4.28
N HIS A 160 -21.85 -14.30 4.42
CA HIS A 160 -21.70 -15.71 4.07
C HIS A 160 -20.52 -16.28 4.88
N ASP A 161 -20.65 -16.22 6.21
CA ASP A 161 -20.01 -17.18 7.12
C ASP A 161 -21.06 -18.24 7.48
#